data_AF-A0AAD7QJS8-F1
#
_entry.id   AF-A0AAD7QJS8-F1
#
_cell.length_a   1.000
_cell.length_b   1.000
_cell.length_c   1.000
_cell.angle_alpha   90.00
_cell.angle_beta   90.00
_cell.angle_gamma   90.00
#
_symmetry.space_group_name_H-M   'P 1'
#
loop_
_entity.id
_entity.type
_entity.pdbx_description
1 polymer ?
#
loop_
_entity_poly.entity_id
_entity_poly.type
_entity_poly.pdbx_seq_one_letter_code
_entity_poly.pdbx_strand_id
1 'polypeptide(L)'
;MALIKSMASNKVGRLTFLLFVCGAILLGANIENVNAKVCPLICFDYAGYMTCPSSGNEHLSPSCNCCLAPTGCTLWNADGTPICTSN
;
A
#
# COMPACT_ATOMS: atom_id res chain seq x y z
N MET A 1 -26.87 38.99 9.53
CA MET A 1 -25.72 39.25 8.63
C MET A 1 -26.19 39.11 7.19
N ALA A 2 -26.65 40.20 6.59
CA ALA A 2 -25.79 41.05 5.77
C ALA A 2 -25.25 40.32 4.54
N LEU A 3 -26.12 40.28 3.52
CA LEU A 3 -25.82 40.47 2.11
C LEU A 3 -24.67 39.62 1.56
N ILE A 4 -25.06 38.61 0.76
CA ILE A 4 -24.35 38.17 -0.44
C ILE A 4 -23.93 39.42 -1.23
N LYS A 5 -22.78 39.98 -0.87
CA LYS A 5 -22.20 41.15 -1.50
C LYS A 5 -21.48 40.63 -2.72
N SER A 6 -22.04 40.92 -3.89
CA SER A 6 -21.42 40.70 -5.20
C SER A 6 -19.92 40.90 -5.09
N MET A 7 -19.17 39.84 -5.39
CA MET A 7 -17.72 39.94 -5.50
C MET A 7 -17.42 40.83 -6.70
N ALA A 8 -17.16 42.12 -6.44
CA ALA A 8 -16.41 42.94 -7.35
C ALA A 8 -15.12 42.16 -7.65
N SER A 9 -14.97 41.74 -8.90
CA SER A 9 -13.84 40.95 -9.39
C SER A 9 -12.58 41.82 -9.39
N ASN A 10 -12.05 42.14 -8.21
CA ASN A 10 -10.73 42.70 -8.11
C ASN A 10 -9.74 41.57 -8.39
N LYS A 11 -8.85 41.77 -9.37
CA LYS A 11 -7.91 40.74 -9.89
C LYS A 11 -7.12 40.05 -8.76
N VAL A 12 -6.84 40.81 -7.69
CA VAL A 12 -6.17 40.36 -6.46
C VAL A 12 -7.08 39.47 -5.60
N GLY A 13 -8.34 39.86 -5.37
CA GLY A 13 -9.26 39.11 -4.50
C GLY A 13 -9.66 37.74 -5.07
N ARG A 14 -9.78 37.63 -6.40
CA ARG A 14 -9.99 36.33 -7.07
C ARG A 14 -8.81 35.40 -6.87
N LEU A 15 -7.59 35.93 -6.99
CA LEU A 15 -6.36 35.15 -6.82
C LEU A 15 -6.21 34.66 -5.39
N THR A 16 -6.48 35.53 -4.41
CA THR A 16 -6.40 35.17 -2.98
C THR A 16 -7.43 34.10 -2.61
N PHE A 17 -8.66 34.19 -3.10
CA PHE A 17 -9.69 33.17 -2.85
C PHE A 17 -9.32 31.82 -3.49
N LEU A 18 -8.79 31.84 -4.71
CA LEU A 18 -8.39 30.62 -5.43
C LEU A 18 -7.21 29.92 -4.76
N LEU A 19 -6.23 30.67 -4.28
CA LEU A 19 -5.11 30.14 -3.47
C LEU A 19 -5.59 29.55 -2.14
N PHE A 20 -6.53 30.21 -1.46
CA PHE A 20 -7.09 29.72 -0.20
C PHE A 20 -7.86 28.41 -0.38
N VAL A 21 -8.67 28.31 -1.44
CA VAL A 21 -9.41 27.08 -1.77
C VAL A 21 -8.45 25.95 -2.14
N CYS A 22 -7.44 26.20 -2.99
CA CYS A 22 -6.44 25.18 -3.33
C CYS A 22 -5.65 24.72 -2.09
N GLY A 23 -5.25 25.63 -1.22
CA GLY A 23 -4.53 25.30 0.01
C GLY A 23 -5.35 24.41 0.95
N ALA A 24 -6.63 24.73 1.15
CA ALA A 24 -7.52 23.94 2.00
C ALA A 24 -7.76 22.52 1.47
N ILE A 25 -7.85 22.35 0.15
CA ILE A 25 -8.00 21.02 -0.48
C ILE A 25 -6.75 20.16 -0.26
N LEU A 26 -5.55 20.74 -0.38
CA LEU A 26 -4.29 20.01 -0.15
C LEU A 26 -4.09 19.63 1.32
N LEU A 27 -4.55 20.45 2.26
CA LEU A 27 -4.51 20.16 3.70
C LEU A 27 -5.51 19.06 4.12
N GLY A 28 -6.58 18.83 3.36
CA GLY A 28 -7.60 17.82 3.63
C GLY A 28 -7.32 16.44 3.02
N ALA A 29 -6.26 16.30 2.22
CA ALA A 29 -5.86 15.02 1.68
C ALA A 29 -5.18 14.18 2.77
N ASN A 30 -5.93 13.25 3.35
CA ASN A 30 -5.37 12.18 4.17
C ASN A 30 -4.59 11.26 3.23
N ILE A 31 -3.28 11.49 3.11
CA ILE A 31 -2.41 10.52 2.47
C ILE A 31 -2.27 9.38 3.48
N GLU A 32 -3.13 8.36 3.33
CA GLU A 32 -2.89 7.07 3.96
C GLU A 32 -1.52 6.62 3.48
N ASN A 33 -0.56 6.63 4.39
CA ASN A 33 0.80 6.23 4.12
C ASN A 33 0.78 4.73 3.84
N VAL A 34 0.61 4.35 2.57
CA VAL A 34 0.69 2.96 2.13
C VAL A 34 2.10 2.51 2.45
N ASN A 35 2.23 1.78 3.55
CA ASN A 35 3.50 1.19 3.95
C ASN A 35 3.86 0.11 2.93
N ALA A 36 4.49 0.52 1.84
CA ALA A 36 4.95 -0.40 0.81
C ALA A 36 6.08 -1.25 1.39
N LYS A 37 5.82 -2.55 1.53
CA LYS A 37 6.82 -3.52 2.00
C LYS A 37 7.95 -3.60 0.97
N VAL A 38 9.13 -3.10 1.33
CA VAL A 38 10.33 -3.23 0.49
C VAL A 38 10.93 -4.61 0.71
N CYS A 39 10.92 -5.43 -0.33
CA CYS A 39 11.44 -6.79 -0.30
C CYS A 39 12.72 -6.93 -1.13
N PRO A 40 13.70 -7.72 -0.66
CA PRO A 40 14.82 -8.11 -1.50
C PRO A 40 14.31 -8.94 -2.69
N LEU A 41 15.02 -8.85 -3.82
CA LEU A 41 14.69 -9.59 -5.05
C LEU A 41 15.46 -10.92 -5.18
N ILE A 42 16.11 -11.37 -4.11
CA ILE A 42 16.84 -12.63 -4.06
C ILE A 42 15.83 -13.74 -3.76
N CYS A 43 15.84 -14.82 -4.55
CA CYS A 43 14.91 -15.94 -4.41
C CYS A 43 15.52 -17.13 -3.66
N PHE A 44 14.65 -17.95 -3.06
CA PHE A 44 14.99 -19.26 -2.51
C PHE A 44 14.89 -20.31 -3.62
N ASP A 45 15.97 -20.52 -4.36
CA ASP A 45 16.02 -21.46 -5.50
C ASP A 45 15.71 -22.92 -5.10
N TYR A 46 15.78 -23.23 -3.82
CA TYR A 46 15.53 -24.54 -3.24
C TYR A 46 14.12 -24.69 -2.61
N ALA A 47 13.29 -23.65 -2.64
CA ALA A 47 11.91 -23.74 -2.17
C ALA A 47 11.11 -24.68 -3.09
N GLY A 48 10.49 -25.70 -2.50
CA GLY A 48 9.72 -26.71 -3.24
C GLY A 48 8.27 -26.30 -3.43
N TYR A 49 7.62 -25.82 -2.37
CA TYR A 49 6.21 -25.43 -2.38
C TYR A 49 5.91 -24.42 -1.26
N MET A 50 4.72 -23.83 -1.28
CA MET A 50 4.20 -23.06 -0.17
C MET A 50 2.79 -23.49 0.22
N THR A 51 2.42 -23.24 1.47
CA THR A 51 1.06 -23.43 1.98
C THR A 51 0.56 -22.13 2.58
N CYS A 52 -0.70 -21.78 2.34
CA CYS A 52 -1.32 -20.56 2.85
C CYS A 52 -2.60 -20.89 3.63
N PRO A 53 -2.92 -20.15 4.70
CA PRO A 53 -4.14 -20.37 5.46
C PRO A 53 -5.41 -20.35 4.60
N SER A 54 -5.45 -19.49 3.59
CA SER A 54 -6.58 -19.34 2.66
C SER A 54 -6.82 -20.56 1.76
N SER A 55 -5.78 -21.35 1.49
CA SER A 55 -5.84 -22.57 0.65
C SER A 55 -5.70 -23.86 1.47
N GLY A 56 -5.65 -23.75 2.80
CA GLY A 56 -5.46 -24.89 3.70
C GLY A 56 -4.13 -25.61 3.46
N ASN A 57 -4.22 -26.90 3.15
CA ASN A 57 -3.06 -27.80 2.97
C ASN A 57 -2.65 -27.96 1.50
N GLU A 58 -3.21 -27.17 0.58
CA GLU A 58 -2.82 -27.21 -0.82
C GLU A 58 -1.37 -26.75 -1.00
N HIS A 59 -0.57 -27.54 -1.74
CA HIS A 59 0.79 -27.19 -2.12
C HIS A 59 0.75 -26.27 -3.34
N LEU A 60 0.99 -24.98 -3.09
CA LEU A 60 1.05 -23.95 -4.13
C LEU A 60 2.49 -23.75 -4.61
N SER A 61 2.65 -23.18 -5.80
CA SER A 61 3.95 -22.72 -6.29
C SER A 61 4.56 -21.75 -5.27
N PRO A 62 5.83 -21.95 -4.87
CA PRO A 62 6.44 -21.12 -3.85
C PRO A 62 6.65 -19.69 -4.38
N SER A 63 6.46 -18.71 -3.49
CA SER A 63 6.89 -17.34 -3.77
C SER A 63 8.43 -17.28 -3.84
N CYS A 64 8.97 -16.30 -4.57
CA CYS A 64 10.42 -16.13 -4.71
C CYS A 64 11.13 -16.09 -3.36
N ASN A 65 10.62 -15.34 -2.38
CA ASN A 65 11.12 -15.35 -1.00
C ASN A 65 10.00 -15.04 0.00
N CYS A 66 10.34 -15.10 1.29
CA CYS A 66 9.38 -14.89 2.37
C CYS A 66 8.70 -13.53 2.36
N CYS A 67 9.45 -12.48 2.02
CA CYS A 67 8.95 -11.12 2.09
C CYS A 67 7.86 -10.87 1.04
N LEU A 68 8.03 -11.50 -0.13
CA LEU A 68 7.08 -11.45 -1.25
C LEU A 68 5.90 -12.40 -1.09
N ALA A 69 5.98 -13.35 -0.16
CA ALA A 69 4.89 -14.28 0.10
C ALA A 69 3.72 -13.57 0.82
N PRO A 70 2.46 -13.94 0.53
CA PRO A 70 1.32 -13.37 1.24
C PRO A 70 1.40 -13.65 2.75
N THR A 71 0.92 -12.71 3.57
CA THR A 71 0.92 -12.84 5.03
C THR A 71 0.29 -14.16 5.49
N GLY A 72 0.98 -14.85 6.39
CA GLY A 72 0.60 -16.16 6.92
C GLY A 72 1.00 -17.35 6.06
N CYS A 73 1.45 -17.15 4.82
CA CYS A 73 1.94 -18.25 3.98
C CYS A 73 3.30 -18.76 4.45
N THR A 74 3.49 -20.07 4.43
CA THR A 74 4.75 -20.74 4.79
C THR A 74 5.38 -21.33 3.54
N LEU A 75 6.66 -21.03 3.31
CA LEU A 75 7.47 -21.63 2.26
C LEU A 75 8.17 -22.86 2.82
N TRP A 76 8.21 -23.92 2.02
CA TRP A 76 8.77 -25.22 2.39
C TRP A 76 9.85 -25.64 1.40
N ASN A 77 10.86 -26.32 1.91
CA ASN A 77 11.78 -27.10 1.10
C ASN A 77 11.04 -28.29 0.47
N ALA A 78 11.63 -28.87 -0.59
CA ALA A 78 11.09 -30.08 -1.21
C ALA A 78 11.00 -31.29 -0.25
N ASP A 79 11.80 -31.30 0.82
CA ASP A 79 11.78 -32.32 1.88
C ASP A 79 10.71 -32.08 2.96
N GLY A 80 9.96 -30.97 2.87
CA GLY A 80 8.94 -30.59 3.85
C GLY A 80 9.47 -29.85 5.09
N THR A 81 10.73 -29.42 5.09
CA THR A 81 11.25 -28.53 6.14
C THR A 81 10.75 -27.10 5.93
N PRO A 82 10.21 -26.40 6.96
CA PRO A 82 9.77 -25.02 6.80
C PRO A 82 10.96 -24.09 6.64
N ILE A 83 10.92 -23.24 5.61
CA ILE A 83 11.93 -22.20 5.38
C ILE A 83 11.58 -20.96 6.20
N CYS A 84 10.33 -20.49 6.05
CA CYS A 84 9.85 -19.30 6.73
C CYS A 84 8.31 -19.17 6.61
N THR A 85 7.71 -18.35 7.48
CA THR A 85 6.31 -17.91 7.38
C THR A 85 6.26 -16.39 7.23
N SER A 86 5.53 -15.91 6.21
CA SER A 86 5.40 -14.47 5.96
C SER A 86 4.54 -13.80 7.01
N ASN A 87 4.93 -12.58 7.41
CA ASN A 87 4.18 -11.68 8.29
C ASN A 87 3.81 -10.41 7.54
#